data_AF-A0A656G7F1-F1
#
_entry.id   AF-A0A656G7F1-F1
#
_cell.length_a   1.000
_cell.length_b   1.000
_cell.length_c   1.000
_cell.angle_alpha   90.00
_cell.angle_beta   90.00
_cell.angle_gamma   90.00
#
_symmetry.space_group_name_H-M   'P 1'
#
loop_
_entity.id
_entity.type
_entity.pdbx_description
1 polymer ?
#
loop_
_entity_poly.entity_id
_entity_poly.type
_entity_poly.pdbx_seq_one_letter_code
_entity_poly.pdbx_strand_id
1 'polypeptide(L)'
;MSLIVLLLLPFIGSCLAAFLPHNARNAESFLAGLVALIGAIQIALWFPQIADGGVIREEYFWLPSLGMNFVLRIDGFAWLFSMLVLGIGALVSLYARYYMSPDDPVPRFFAFFLAFMGAMLGLVMSGNLIQIVFFWELTSLFSFLLIGYWHHRADARRGAYMALMVTGAGGLALLAGMMILGHVAGSYDLDRVLASGDAIRAHALYPVLLTLILIGALTKSAQFPFHFWLPHAMAAPTPVSAYLHSATMVKAGVVLMARMWPALSGTEQWFWIVSGAGACTLILGAYAAIFQNDLKGLLAYSTISHLGLITLLLGLNSPLAAVAAVFHILNHATFKASLFMAAGIIDHESGTRDIRRLSGLVKLLPYTA
;
A
#
# COMPACT_ATOMS: atom_id res chain seq x y z
N MET A 1 14.63 -17.61 -9.67
CA MET A 1 15.13 -16.42 -8.95
C MET A 1 14.98 -16.67 -7.44
N SER A 2 15.83 -16.12 -6.56
CA SER A 2 15.63 -16.19 -5.10
C SER A 2 14.71 -15.06 -4.61
N LEU A 3 14.16 -15.17 -3.39
CA LEU A 3 13.33 -14.12 -2.78
C LEU A 3 14.14 -12.83 -2.60
N ILE A 4 15.41 -12.92 -2.19
CA ILE A 4 16.26 -11.73 -2.04
C ILE A 4 16.48 -11.01 -3.37
N VAL A 5 16.68 -11.74 -4.47
CA VAL A 5 16.88 -11.13 -5.79
C VAL A 5 15.59 -10.46 -6.25
N LEU A 6 14.43 -11.09 -6.04
CA LEU A 6 13.15 -10.47 -6.35
C LEU A 6 12.95 -9.16 -5.57
N LEU A 7 13.28 -9.15 -4.28
CA LEU A 7 13.18 -7.96 -3.43
C LEU A 7 14.13 -6.85 -3.89
N LEU A 8 15.36 -7.19 -4.24
CA LEU A 8 16.37 -6.22 -4.65
C LEU A 8 16.13 -5.65 -6.05
N LEU A 9 15.41 -6.36 -6.91
CA LEU A 9 15.22 -5.99 -8.32
C LEU A 9 14.64 -4.56 -8.48
N PRO A 10 13.58 -4.12 -7.77
CA PRO A 10 13.11 -2.74 -7.85
C PRO A 10 14.09 -1.72 -7.26
N PHE A 11 14.86 -2.07 -6.23
CA PHE A 11 15.87 -1.14 -5.69
C PHE A 11 17.06 -0.94 -6.64
N ILE A 12 17.49 -2.01 -7.30
CA ILE A 12 18.50 -1.95 -8.37
C ILE A 12 17.96 -1.12 -9.55
N GLY A 13 16.72 -1.40 -9.98
CA GLY A 13 16.04 -0.63 -11.02
C GLY A 13 15.90 0.85 -10.66
N SER A 14 15.63 1.16 -9.39
CA SER A 14 15.57 2.53 -8.87
C SER A 14 16.90 3.25 -9.01
N CYS A 15 18.00 2.60 -8.61
CA CYS A 15 19.35 3.16 -8.75
C CYS A 15 19.68 3.40 -10.22
N LEU A 16 19.41 2.43 -11.10
CA LEU A 16 19.62 2.57 -12.54
C LEU A 16 18.80 3.72 -13.13
N ALA A 17 17.53 3.84 -12.75
CA ALA A 17 16.66 4.93 -13.20
C ALA A 17 17.18 6.31 -12.75
N ALA A 18 17.78 6.42 -11.56
CA ALA A 18 18.34 7.67 -11.05
C ALA A 18 19.55 8.18 -11.85
N PHE A 19 20.28 7.29 -12.53
CA PHE A 19 21.44 7.65 -13.36
C PHE A 19 21.09 7.84 -14.85
N LEU A 20 19.83 7.63 -15.25
CA LEU A 20 19.42 7.84 -16.64
C LEU A 20 19.34 9.34 -17.00
N PRO A 21 19.60 9.70 -18.26
CA PRO A 21 19.49 11.08 -18.73
C PRO A 21 18.08 11.65 -18.56
N HIS A 22 17.96 12.96 -18.33
CA HIS A 22 16.68 13.65 -18.11
C HIS A 22 15.64 13.45 -19.24
N ASN A 23 16.06 13.11 -20.45
CA ASN A 23 15.20 12.87 -21.61
C ASN A 23 14.88 11.37 -21.85
N ALA A 24 15.25 10.47 -20.93
CA ALA A 24 15.16 9.02 -21.11
C ALA A 24 13.80 8.39 -20.75
N ARG A 25 12.71 9.17 -20.80
CA ARG A 25 11.33 8.75 -20.42
C ARG A 25 10.91 7.38 -20.97
N ASN A 26 11.27 7.07 -22.22
CA ASN A 26 11.03 5.75 -22.83
C ASN A 26 11.75 4.61 -22.09
N ALA A 27 13.05 4.79 -21.89
CA ALA A 27 13.91 3.78 -21.29
C ALA A 27 13.56 3.55 -19.81
N GLU A 28 13.17 4.59 -19.09
CA GLU A 28 12.78 4.49 -17.67
C GLU A 28 11.46 3.78 -17.46
N SER A 29 10.43 4.14 -18.25
CA SER A 29 9.16 3.41 -18.20
C SER A 29 9.35 1.95 -18.60
N PHE A 30 10.15 1.70 -19.65
CA PHE A 30 10.49 0.35 -20.07
C PHE A 30 11.23 -0.42 -18.96
N LEU A 31 12.23 0.18 -18.33
CA LEU A 31 12.95 -0.40 -17.20
C LEU A 31 12.00 -0.72 -16.04
N ALA A 32 11.16 0.23 -15.64
CA ALA A 32 10.23 0.04 -14.53
C ALA A 32 9.19 -1.03 -14.83
N GLY A 33 8.63 -1.02 -16.04
CA GLY A 33 7.68 -2.02 -16.51
C GLY A 33 8.31 -3.41 -16.64
N LEU A 34 9.54 -3.50 -17.12
CA LEU A 34 10.28 -4.75 -17.23
C LEU A 34 10.59 -5.34 -15.85
N VAL A 35 11.05 -4.52 -14.90
CA VAL A 35 11.28 -4.94 -13.51
C VAL A 35 10.00 -5.48 -12.89
N ALA A 36 8.89 -4.74 -13.04
CA ALA A 36 7.60 -5.15 -12.51
C ALA A 36 7.08 -6.45 -13.18
N LEU A 37 7.24 -6.57 -14.50
CA LEU A 37 6.79 -7.74 -15.27
C LEU A 37 7.62 -8.98 -14.95
N ILE A 38 8.95 -8.87 -14.90
CA ILE A 38 9.84 -9.98 -14.49
C ILE A 38 9.49 -10.45 -13.08
N GLY A 39 9.26 -9.51 -12.16
CA GLY A 39 8.83 -9.84 -10.80
C GLY A 39 7.47 -10.55 -10.79
N ALA A 40 6.48 -10.03 -11.51
CA ALA A 40 5.14 -10.61 -11.59
C ALA A 40 5.16 -12.02 -12.18
N ILE A 41 5.92 -12.24 -13.26
CA ILE A 41 6.11 -13.55 -13.88
C ILE A 41 6.76 -14.51 -12.88
N GLN A 42 7.81 -14.09 -12.17
CA GLN A 42 8.44 -14.96 -11.18
C GLN A 42 7.50 -15.33 -10.03
N ILE A 43 6.74 -14.38 -9.50
CA ILE A 43 5.73 -14.65 -8.47
C ILE A 43 4.70 -15.65 -9.02
N ALA A 44 4.20 -15.44 -10.24
CA ALA A 44 3.24 -16.35 -10.86
C ALA A 44 3.79 -17.77 -11.04
N LEU A 45 5.07 -17.91 -11.42
CA LEU A 45 5.75 -19.21 -11.54
C LEU A 45 5.88 -19.96 -10.21
N TRP A 46 5.81 -19.27 -9.08
CA TRP A 46 5.79 -19.90 -7.75
C TRP A 46 4.42 -20.37 -7.30
N PHE A 47 3.34 -20.06 -8.03
CA PHE A 47 1.98 -20.47 -7.66
C PHE A 47 1.85 -21.98 -7.36
N PRO A 48 2.43 -22.92 -8.14
CA PRO A 48 2.31 -24.35 -7.83
C PRO A 48 2.91 -24.76 -6.48
N GLN A 49 3.92 -24.03 -5.98
CA GLN A 49 4.55 -24.32 -4.69
C GLN A 49 3.72 -23.77 -3.51
N ILE A 50 2.76 -22.89 -3.79
CA ILE A 50 1.99 -22.13 -2.79
C ILE A 50 0.52 -22.57 -2.78
N ALA A 51 0.01 -23.10 -3.90
CA ALA A 51 -1.40 -23.47 -4.09
C ALA A 51 -1.93 -24.41 -3.00
N ASP A 52 -1.13 -25.37 -2.56
CA ASP A 52 -1.50 -26.35 -1.52
C ASP A 52 -1.04 -25.93 -0.11
N GLY A 53 -0.93 -24.62 0.16
CA GLY A 53 -0.55 -24.07 1.45
C GLY A 53 0.96 -24.04 1.72
N GLY A 54 1.79 -24.31 0.71
CA GLY A 54 3.24 -24.22 0.83
C GLY A 54 3.72 -22.79 1.05
N VAL A 55 4.90 -22.67 1.67
CA VAL A 55 5.55 -21.39 1.98
C VAL A 55 6.99 -21.44 1.46
N ILE A 56 7.32 -20.55 0.53
CA ILE A 56 8.71 -20.36 0.09
C ILE A 56 9.37 -19.44 1.10
N ARG A 57 10.48 -19.87 1.71
CA ARG A 57 11.15 -19.12 2.78
C ARG A 57 12.65 -19.10 2.57
N GLU A 58 13.24 -17.91 2.73
CA GLU A 58 14.68 -17.66 2.76
C GLU A 58 15.02 -16.90 4.04
N GLU A 59 16.08 -17.33 4.71
CA GLU A 59 16.52 -16.74 5.97
C GLU A 59 18.01 -16.42 5.90
N TYR A 60 18.36 -15.19 6.25
CA TYR A 60 19.72 -14.68 6.27
C TYR A 60 20.06 -14.18 7.68
N PHE A 61 21.16 -14.68 8.24
CA PHE A 61 21.63 -14.26 9.55
C PHE A 61 22.06 -12.79 9.51
N TRP A 62 21.42 -11.96 10.34
CA TRP A 62 21.74 -10.54 10.45
C TRP A 62 22.11 -10.18 11.89
N LEU A 63 21.13 -10.22 12.80
CA LEU A 63 21.35 -10.02 14.24
C LEU A 63 20.70 -11.17 15.04
N PRO A 64 21.25 -12.39 14.96
CA PRO A 64 20.64 -13.58 15.54
C PRO A 64 20.51 -13.53 17.07
N SER A 65 21.44 -12.84 17.76
CA SER A 65 21.37 -12.64 19.22
C SER A 65 20.14 -11.85 19.67
N LEU A 66 19.54 -11.07 18.77
CA LEU A 66 18.35 -10.27 19.03
C LEU A 66 17.09 -10.83 18.34
N GLY A 67 17.19 -12.01 17.72
CA GLY A 67 16.10 -12.63 16.95
C GLY A 67 15.71 -11.84 15.69
N MET A 68 16.60 -10.98 15.18
CA MET A 68 16.36 -10.12 14.03
C MET A 68 17.06 -10.66 12.78
N ASN A 69 16.86 -11.94 12.46
CA ASN A 69 17.29 -12.45 11.17
C ASN A 69 16.46 -11.80 10.05
N PHE A 70 17.09 -11.64 8.89
CA PHE A 70 16.40 -11.13 7.71
C PHE A 70 15.69 -12.31 7.04
N VAL A 71 14.35 -12.33 7.17
CA VAL A 71 13.51 -13.44 6.73
C VAL A 71 12.60 -12.96 5.62
N LEU A 72 12.68 -13.62 4.47
CA LEU A 72 11.75 -13.45 3.38
C LEU A 72 10.88 -14.69 3.27
N ARG A 73 9.57 -14.49 3.15
CA ARG A 73 8.61 -15.57 2.99
C ARG A 73 7.48 -15.19 2.03
N ILE A 74 7.05 -16.17 1.23
CA ILE A 74 5.88 -16.06 0.38
C ILE A 74 4.95 -17.24 0.67
N ASP A 75 3.85 -16.93 1.35
CA ASP A 75 2.66 -17.78 1.46
C ASP A 75 1.56 -17.29 0.50
N GLY A 76 0.39 -17.95 0.48
CA GLY A 76 -0.70 -17.59 -0.44
C GLY A 76 -1.15 -16.13 -0.33
N PHE A 77 -1.15 -15.57 0.87
CA PHE A 77 -1.48 -14.16 1.08
C PHE A 77 -0.36 -13.25 0.55
N ALA A 78 0.91 -13.50 0.87
CA ALA A 78 2.03 -12.69 0.37
C ALA A 78 2.16 -12.78 -1.16
N TRP A 79 1.88 -13.94 -1.74
CA TRP A 79 1.83 -14.15 -3.18
C TRP A 79 0.79 -13.24 -3.83
N LEU A 80 -0.43 -13.22 -3.30
CA LEU A 80 -1.54 -12.41 -3.78
C LEU A 80 -1.18 -10.92 -3.81
N PHE A 81 -0.64 -10.41 -2.71
CA PHE A 81 -0.26 -9.00 -2.61
C PHE A 81 0.98 -8.66 -3.42
N SER A 82 1.92 -9.60 -3.59
CA SER A 82 3.07 -9.41 -4.47
C SER A 82 2.63 -9.30 -5.93
N MET A 83 1.70 -10.15 -6.38
CA MET A 83 1.08 -10.06 -7.70
C MET A 83 0.37 -8.71 -7.88
N LEU A 84 -0.31 -8.21 -6.86
CA LEU A 84 -0.98 -6.91 -6.93
C LEU A 84 0.02 -5.75 -7.05
N VAL A 85 1.06 -5.74 -6.21
CA VAL A 85 2.11 -4.71 -6.21
C VAL A 85 2.82 -4.67 -7.57
N LEU A 86 3.20 -5.82 -8.11
CA LEU A 86 3.95 -5.93 -9.36
C LEU A 86 3.05 -5.76 -10.59
N GLY A 87 1.88 -6.38 -10.61
CA GLY A 87 0.94 -6.32 -11.73
C GLY A 87 0.40 -4.91 -11.96
N ILE A 88 -0.13 -4.26 -10.91
CA ILE A 88 -0.55 -2.85 -11.04
C ILE A 88 0.67 -1.94 -11.25
N GLY A 89 1.83 -2.29 -10.69
CA GLY A 89 3.07 -1.56 -10.92
C GLY A 89 3.47 -1.54 -12.40
N ALA A 90 3.35 -2.66 -13.10
CA ALA A 90 3.61 -2.77 -14.53
C ALA A 90 2.62 -1.91 -15.34
N LEU A 91 1.32 -2.01 -15.05
CA LEU A 91 0.28 -1.21 -15.74
C LEU A 91 0.48 0.30 -15.51
N VAL A 92 0.76 0.71 -14.28
CA VAL A 92 1.02 2.12 -13.97
C VAL A 92 2.31 2.62 -14.60
N SER A 93 3.35 1.78 -14.70
CA SER A 93 4.60 2.19 -15.37
C SER A 93 4.39 2.48 -16.86
N LEU A 94 3.53 1.69 -17.53
CA LEU A 94 3.11 1.92 -18.90
C LEU A 94 2.25 3.19 -19.01
N TYR A 95 1.29 3.37 -18.10
CA TYR A 95 0.46 4.57 -18.07
C TYR A 95 1.28 5.85 -17.84
N ALA A 96 2.22 5.82 -16.89
CA ALA A 96 3.08 6.94 -16.55
C ALA A 96 3.89 7.43 -17.75
N ARG A 97 4.27 6.54 -18.67
CA ARG A 97 4.97 6.92 -19.90
C ARG A 97 4.18 7.90 -20.75
N TYR A 98 2.87 7.66 -20.90
CA TYR A 98 2.01 8.49 -21.73
C TYR A 98 1.50 9.72 -20.97
N TYR A 99 1.44 9.65 -19.64
CA TYR A 99 0.98 10.74 -18.80
C TYR A 99 2.05 11.81 -18.53
N MET A 100 3.30 11.42 -18.25
CA MET A 100 4.34 12.37 -17.84
C MET A 100 4.86 13.20 -19.03
N SER A 101 4.97 14.52 -18.85
CA SER A 101 5.50 15.42 -19.87
C SER A 101 6.97 15.12 -20.17
N PRO A 102 7.47 15.33 -21.41
CA PRO A 102 8.90 15.32 -21.70
C PRO A 102 9.69 16.36 -20.90
N ASP A 103 9.05 17.45 -20.48
CA ASP A 103 9.69 18.55 -19.74
C ASP A 103 9.79 18.29 -18.22
N ASP A 104 9.07 17.28 -17.72
CA ASP A 104 9.14 16.87 -16.32
C ASP A 104 10.44 16.08 -16.04
N PRO A 105 11.00 16.11 -14.82
CA PRO A 105 12.13 15.25 -14.44
C PRO A 105 11.65 13.80 -14.25
N VAL A 106 11.46 13.09 -15.36
CA VAL A 106 10.96 11.70 -15.40
C VAL A 106 11.89 10.70 -14.68
N PRO A 107 13.23 10.78 -14.75
CA PRO A 107 14.10 9.79 -14.08
C PRO A 107 13.88 9.74 -12.57
N ARG A 108 13.69 10.92 -11.96
CA ARG A 108 13.40 11.03 -10.54
C ARG A 108 12.07 10.36 -10.17
N PHE A 109 11.05 10.48 -11.02
CA PHE A 109 9.77 9.82 -10.80
C PHE A 109 9.93 8.30 -10.79
N PHE A 110 10.55 7.72 -11.83
CA PHE A 110 10.69 6.26 -11.93
C PHE A 110 11.65 5.68 -10.89
N ALA A 111 12.68 6.41 -10.48
CA ALA A 111 13.55 6.02 -9.38
C ALA A 111 12.75 5.88 -8.07
N PHE A 112 11.96 6.88 -7.68
CA PHE A 112 11.14 6.81 -6.47
C PHE A 112 9.99 5.79 -6.59
N PHE A 113 9.41 5.65 -7.78
CA PHE A 113 8.37 4.67 -8.06
C PHE A 113 8.87 3.23 -7.85
N LEU A 114 10.05 2.91 -8.39
CA LEU A 114 10.67 1.59 -8.23
C LEU A 114 11.13 1.33 -6.79
N ALA A 115 11.68 2.34 -6.11
CA ALA A 115 12.03 2.21 -4.70
C ALA A 115 10.79 1.96 -3.82
N PHE A 116 9.69 2.65 -4.10
CA PHE A 116 8.41 2.42 -3.43
C PHE A 116 7.86 1.02 -3.72
N MET A 117 7.97 0.53 -4.96
CA MET A 117 7.59 -0.84 -5.33
C MET A 117 8.40 -1.88 -4.55
N GLY A 118 9.72 -1.71 -4.45
CA GLY A 118 10.59 -2.56 -3.64
C GLY A 118 10.23 -2.52 -2.16
N ALA A 119 9.92 -1.34 -1.62
CA ALA A 119 9.51 -1.19 -0.23
C ALA A 119 8.18 -1.91 0.05
N MET A 120 7.20 -1.83 -0.85
CA MET A 120 5.94 -2.55 -0.73
C MET A 120 6.09 -4.06 -0.86
N LEU A 121 6.96 -4.55 -1.76
CA LEU A 121 7.30 -5.97 -1.83
C LEU A 121 7.95 -6.45 -0.53
N GLY A 122 8.94 -5.71 -0.04
CA GLY A 122 9.60 -6.00 1.23
C GLY A 122 8.61 -6.09 2.38
N LEU A 123 7.65 -5.14 2.46
CA LEU A 123 6.61 -5.14 3.48
C LEU A 123 5.79 -6.45 3.45
N VAL A 124 5.37 -6.88 2.26
CA VAL A 124 4.49 -8.05 2.07
C VAL A 124 5.25 -9.37 2.26
N MET A 125 6.51 -9.43 1.83
CA MET A 125 7.37 -10.61 1.88
C MET A 125 8.08 -10.79 3.23
N SER A 126 7.97 -9.84 4.15
CA SER A 126 8.69 -9.88 5.43
C SER A 126 8.18 -11.01 6.33
N GLY A 127 9.12 -11.86 6.77
CA GLY A 127 8.88 -12.91 7.76
C GLY A 127 9.25 -12.54 9.19
N ASN A 128 9.59 -11.27 9.45
CA ASN A 128 9.96 -10.77 10.77
C ASN A 128 9.22 -9.46 11.08
N LEU A 129 8.74 -9.29 12.32
CA LEU A 129 7.96 -8.11 12.72
C LEU A 129 8.72 -6.78 12.57
N ILE A 130 10.00 -6.75 12.95
CA ILE A 130 10.81 -5.52 12.85
C ILE A 130 11.11 -5.21 11.38
N GLN A 131 11.29 -6.24 10.56
CA GLN A 131 11.46 -6.10 9.12
C GLN A 131 10.20 -5.52 8.44
N ILE A 132 8.99 -5.94 8.86
CA ILE A 132 7.73 -5.34 8.42
C ILE A 132 7.76 -3.83 8.71
N VAL A 133 8.16 -3.42 9.91
CA VAL A 133 8.23 -2.00 10.30
C VAL A 133 9.29 -1.23 9.50
N PHE A 134 10.45 -1.85 9.22
CA PHE A 134 11.48 -1.24 8.39
C PHE A 134 10.95 -0.91 6.98
N PHE A 135 10.35 -1.89 6.31
CA PHE A 135 9.74 -1.65 4.99
C PHE A 135 8.52 -0.75 5.06
N TRP A 136 7.77 -0.77 6.15
CA TRP A 136 6.69 0.16 6.41
C TRP A 136 7.16 1.62 6.37
N GLU A 137 8.28 1.94 7.03
CA GLU A 137 8.83 3.29 6.97
C GLU A 137 9.43 3.64 5.61
N LEU A 138 10.07 2.69 4.93
CA LEU A 138 10.52 2.92 3.55
C LEU A 138 9.35 3.30 2.63
N THR A 139 8.17 2.68 2.79
CA THR A 139 6.98 3.09 2.04
C THR A 139 6.52 4.51 2.43
N SER A 140 6.64 4.93 3.69
CA SER A 140 6.36 6.31 4.12
C SER A 140 7.30 7.29 3.42
N LEU A 141 8.60 6.98 3.40
CA LEU A 141 9.63 7.83 2.82
C LEU A 141 9.46 8.01 1.30
N PHE A 142 9.32 6.91 0.55
CA PHE A 142 9.19 7.02 -0.90
C PHE A 142 7.83 7.58 -1.32
N SER A 143 6.77 7.36 -0.55
CA SER A 143 5.48 8.02 -0.81
C SER A 143 5.54 9.53 -0.57
N PHE A 144 6.23 9.99 0.48
CA PHE A 144 6.50 11.42 0.69
C PHE A 144 7.17 12.06 -0.53
N LEU A 145 8.22 11.41 -1.06
CA LEU A 145 8.94 11.89 -2.24
C LEU A 145 8.09 11.90 -3.51
N LEU A 146 7.21 10.90 -3.68
CA LEU A 146 6.29 10.83 -4.82
C LEU A 146 5.14 11.83 -4.73
N ILE A 147 4.58 12.06 -3.54
CA ILE A 147 3.54 13.07 -3.32
C ILE A 147 4.11 14.46 -3.53
N GLY A 148 5.33 14.71 -3.03
CA GLY A 148 6.07 15.95 -3.19
C GLY A 148 6.77 16.12 -4.53
N TYR A 149 6.42 15.36 -5.58
CA TYR A 149 7.13 15.36 -6.86
C TYR A 149 7.27 16.78 -7.45
N TRP A 150 6.15 17.50 -7.55
CA TRP A 150 6.14 18.92 -7.94
C TRP A 150 6.37 19.82 -6.72
N HIS A 151 7.52 19.64 -6.05
CA HIS A 151 7.92 20.36 -4.85
C HIS A 151 7.91 21.90 -4.97
N HIS A 152 7.90 22.47 -6.17
CA HIS A 152 7.73 23.92 -6.38
C HIS A 152 6.32 24.39 -5.99
N ARG A 153 5.31 23.53 -6.07
CA ARG A 153 3.92 23.85 -5.67
C ARG A 153 3.72 23.72 -4.15
N ALA A 154 3.09 24.72 -3.55
CA ALA A 154 2.87 24.78 -2.11
C ALA A 154 1.91 23.69 -1.59
N ASP A 155 0.87 23.37 -2.37
CA ASP A 155 -0.10 22.32 -2.06
C ASP A 155 0.54 20.92 -2.06
N ALA A 156 1.40 20.62 -3.05
CA ALA A 156 2.14 19.36 -3.11
C ALA A 156 3.08 19.18 -1.91
N ARG A 157 3.82 20.23 -1.52
CA ARG A 157 4.68 20.20 -0.31
C ARG A 157 3.85 19.95 0.95
N ARG A 158 2.76 20.70 1.14
CA ARG A 158 1.90 20.58 2.31
C ARG A 158 1.26 19.18 2.41
N GLY A 159 0.77 18.66 1.29
CA GLY A 159 0.21 17.31 1.20
C GLY A 159 1.24 16.23 1.55
N ALA A 160 2.45 16.34 1.02
CA ALA A 160 3.55 15.41 1.32
C ALA A 160 3.91 15.42 2.81
N TYR A 161 4.16 16.60 3.40
CA TYR A 161 4.50 16.71 4.82
C TYR A 161 3.41 16.15 5.72
N MET A 162 2.15 16.47 5.43
CA MET A 162 1.03 15.96 6.22
C MET A 162 0.90 14.45 6.13
N ALA A 163 1.05 13.87 4.94
CA ALA A 163 1.07 12.41 4.77
C ALA A 163 2.20 11.76 5.55
N LEU A 164 3.42 12.31 5.48
CA LEU A 164 4.58 11.80 6.23
C LEU A 164 4.39 11.91 7.74
N MET A 165 3.90 13.05 8.25
CA MET A 165 3.70 13.25 9.68
C MET A 165 2.67 12.27 10.24
N VAL A 166 1.53 12.10 9.56
CA VAL A 166 0.46 11.21 10.03
C VAL A 166 0.89 9.75 9.95
N THR A 167 1.45 9.34 8.82
CA THR A 167 1.81 7.92 8.61
C THR A 167 3.10 7.52 9.33
N GLY A 168 4.06 8.44 9.47
CA GLY A 168 5.29 8.24 10.24
C GLY A 168 5.03 8.20 11.74
N ALA A 169 4.17 9.09 12.28
CA ALA A 169 3.77 9.00 13.68
C ALA A 169 3.06 7.68 14.00
N GLY A 170 2.17 7.24 13.10
CA GLY A 170 1.55 5.92 13.21
C GLY A 170 2.53 4.76 13.10
N GLY A 171 3.55 4.88 12.24
CA GLY A 171 4.59 3.88 12.10
C GLY A 171 5.54 3.77 13.30
N LEU A 172 5.79 4.87 14.01
CA LEU A 172 6.47 4.84 15.31
C LEU A 172 5.63 4.12 16.39
N ALA A 173 4.32 4.35 16.42
CA ALA A 173 3.42 3.58 17.29
C ALA A 173 3.43 2.09 16.91
N LEU A 174 3.40 1.78 15.61
CA LEU A 174 3.52 0.42 15.11
C LEU A 174 4.81 -0.26 15.55
N LEU A 175 5.95 0.43 15.50
CA LEU A 175 7.23 -0.09 15.99
C LEU A 175 7.14 -0.50 17.45
N ALA A 176 6.62 0.37 18.31
CA ALA A 176 6.42 0.08 19.72
C ALA A 176 5.50 -1.12 19.93
N GLY A 177 4.38 -1.19 19.20
CA GLY A 177 3.44 -2.31 19.25
C GLY A 177 4.07 -3.64 18.81
N MET A 178 4.87 -3.64 17.74
CA MET A 178 5.55 -4.83 17.22
C MET A 178 6.68 -5.31 18.13
N MET A 179 7.39 -4.40 18.81
CA MET A 179 8.37 -4.76 19.84
C MET A 179 7.71 -5.46 21.02
N ILE A 180 6.59 -4.93 21.53
CA ILE A 180 5.83 -5.56 22.62
C ILE A 180 5.26 -6.90 22.16
N LEU A 181 4.70 -6.97 20.95
CA LEU A 181 4.16 -8.21 20.39
C LEU A 181 5.23 -9.30 20.29
N GLY A 182 6.42 -8.98 19.78
CA GLY A 182 7.52 -9.95 19.70
C GLY A 182 8.01 -10.40 21.07
N HIS A 183 8.03 -9.51 22.06
CA HIS A 183 8.33 -9.86 23.45
C HIS A 183 7.29 -10.82 24.04
N VAL A 184 6.00 -10.53 23.87
CA VAL A 184 4.88 -11.35 24.36
C VAL A 184 4.86 -12.73 23.68
N ALA A 185 5.11 -12.78 22.37
CA ALA A 185 5.21 -14.03 21.62
C ALA A 185 6.53 -14.79 21.85
N GLY A 186 7.52 -14.18 22.51
CA GLY A 186 8.87 -14.73 22.70
C GLY A 186 9.70 -14.84 21.42
N SER A 187 9.29 -14.18 20.33
CA SER A 187 9.94 -14.24 19.02
C SER A 187 9.49 -13.11 18.10
N TYR A 188 10.40 -12.60 17.26
CA TYR A 188 10.06 -11.68 16.15
C TYR A 188 9.77 -12.40 14.83
N ASP A 189 9.99 -13.71 14.77
CA ASP A 189 9.59 -14.53 13.62
C ASP A 189 8.06 -14.56 13.46
N LEU A 190 7.60 -14.23 12.26
CA LEU A 190 6.18 -14.06 11.96
C LEU A 190 5.39 -15.36 12.10
N ASP A 191 5.94 -16.50 11.69
CA ASP A 191 5.22 -17.78 11.76
C ASP A 191 4.97 -18.16 13.23
N ARG A 192 5.95 -17.94 14.12
CA ARG A 192 5.78 -18.12 15.58
C ARG A 192 4.76 -17.16 16.19
N VAL A 193 4.79 -15.88 15.79
CA VAL A 193 3.84 -14.88 16.27
C VAL A 193 2.40 -15.25 15.89
N LEU A 194 2.18 -15.65 14.63
CA LEU A 194 0.87 -16.05 14.14
C LEU A 194 0.35 -17.32 14.84
N ALA A 195 1.23 -18.26 15.21
CA ALA A 195 0.88 -19.44 15.97
C ALA A 195 0.59 -19.16 17.46
N SER A 196 0.99 -18.00 17.98
CA SER A 196 0.90 -17.65 19.41
C SER A 196 -0.36 -16.85 19.77
N GLY A 197 -1.39 -16.84 18.91
CA GLY A 197 -2.57 -15.98 19.05
C GLY A 197 -3.30 -16.10 20.39
N ASP A 198 -3.47 -17.30 20.94
CA ASP A 198 -4.13 -17.50 22.23
C ASP A 198 -3.32 -16.89 23.39
N ALA A 199 -2.00 -17.12 23.40
CA ALA A 199 -1.11 -16.56 24.40
C ALA A 199 -1.05 -15.03 24.32
N ILE A 200 -1.00 -14.48 23.10
CA ILE A 200 -0.99 -13.03 22.87
C ILE A 200 -2.27 -12.38 23.40
N ARG A 201 -3.44 -12.95 23.06
CA ARG A 201 -4.75 -12.40 23.46
C ARG A 201 -5.02 -12.51 24.95
N ALA A 202 -4.47 -13.54 25.61
CA ALA A 202 -4.59 -13.71 27.05
C ALA A 202 -3.60 -12.84 27.86
N HIS A 203 -2.59 -12.25 27.21
CA HIS A 203 -1.53 -11.50 27.91
C HIS A 203 -2.01 -10.12 28.38
N ALA A 204 -1.56 -9.68 29.57
CA ALA A 204 -1.97 -8.40 30.16
C ALA A 204 -1.63 -7.16 29.31
N LEU A 205 -0.58 -7.25 28.47
CA LEU A 205 -0.17 -6.18 27.54
C LEU A 205 -0.97 -6.14 26.23
N TYR A 206 -1.89 -7.09 26.00
CA TYR A 206 -2.67 -7.16 24.76
C TYR A 206 -3.39 -5.84 24.40
N PRO A 207 -4.08 -5.14 25.31
CA PRO A 207 -4.76 -3.88 24.96
C PRO A 207 -3.80 -2.80 24.46
N VAL A 208 -2.60 -2.73 25.05
CA VAL A 208 -1.58 -1.73 24.71
C VAL A 208 -0.97 -2.03 23.34
N LEU A 209 -0.49 -3.26 23.13
CA LEU A 209 0.11 -3.64 21.85
C LEU A 209 -0.93 -3.59 20.70
N LEU A 210 -2.18 -3.98 20.96
CA LEU A 210 -3.24 -3.93 19.98
C LEU A 210 -3.49 -2.49 19.54
N THR A 211 -3.63 -1.57 20.50
CA THR A 211 -3.88 -0.16 20.22
C THR A 211 -2.74 0.47 19.42
N LEU A 212 -1.48 0.19 19.79
CA LEU A 212 -0.30 0.71 19.10
C LEU A 212 -0.20 0.21 17.65
N ILE A 213 -0.42 -1.09 17.44
CA ILE A 213 -0.43 -1.70 16.10
C ILE A 213 -1.58 -1.12 15.26
N LEU A 214 -2.78 -0.98 15.84
CA LEU A 214 -3.94 -0.43 15.15
C LEU A 214 -3.76 1.05 14.82
N ILE A 215 -3.13 1.87 15.66
CA ILE A 215 -2.79 3.27 15.31
C ILE A 215 -1.93 3.29 14.03
N GLY A 216 -0.92 2.41 13.93
CA GLY A 216 -0.16 2.23 12.70
C GLY A 216 -1.03 1.85 11.51
N ALA A 217 -1.83 0.78 11.64
CA ALA A 217 -2.69 0.32 10.55
C ALA A 217 -3.70 1.39 10.09
N LEU A 218 -4.39 2.04 11.03
CA LEU A 218 -5.45 3.01 10.78
C LEU A 218 -4.91 4.31 10.15
N THR A 219 -3.74 4.80 10.58
CA THR A 219 -3.10 5.98 9.98
C THR A 219 -2.73 5.75 8.52
N LYS A 220 -2.07 4.62 8.21
CA LYS A 220 -1.62 4.28 6.85
C LYS A 220 -2.76 3.91 5.89
N SER A 221 -3.85 3.35 6.41
CA SER A 221 -5.05 3.03 5.62
C SER A 221 -6.11 4.14 5.64
N ALA A 222 -5.73 5.36 6.08
CA ALA A 222 -6.58 6.55 6.06
C ALA A 222 -7.95 6.33 6.72
N GLN A 223 -7.97 5.62 7.85
CA GLN A 223 -9.18 5.41 8.63
C GLN A 223 -9.47 6.64 9.50
N PHE A 224 -10.71 6.81 9.94
CA PHE A 224 -11.09 7.81 10.92
C PHE A 224 -10.33 7.59 12.24
N PRO A 225 -9.77 8.65 12.89
CA PRO A 225 -9.82 10.07 12.49
C PRO A 225 -8.67 10.54 11.58
N PHE A 226 -7.78 9.65 11.15
CA PHE A 226 -6.56 9.95 10.39
C PHE A 226 -6.72 10.10 8.87
N HIS A 227 -7.94 10.05 8.34
CA HIS A 227 -8.22 10.01 6.89
C HIS A 227 -7.79 11.26 6.11
N PHE A 228 -7.61 12.40 6.77
CA PHE A 228 -7.46 13.72 6.13
C PHE A 228 -6.21 13.90 5.27
N TRP A 229 -5.16 13.09 5.47
CA TRP A 229 -3.94 13.20 4.65
C TRP A 229 -4.16 12.72 3.21
N LEU A 230 -5.06 11.76 2.99
CA LEU A 230 -5.23 11.11 1.70
C LEU A 230 -5.84 12.03 0.62
N PRO A 231 -6.90 12.82 0.90
CA PRO A 231 -7.40 13.81 -0.07
C PRO A 231 -6.34 14.85 -0.46
N HIS A 232 -5.49 15.26 0.47
CA HIS A 232 -4.43 16.23 0.20
C HIS A 232 -3.24 15.63 -0.55
N ALA A 233 -3.03 14.31 -0.45
CA ALA A 233 -2.04 13.60 -1.25
C ALA A 233 -2.40 13.55 -2.75
N MET A 234 -3.63 13.92 -3.14
CA MET A 234 -4.06 13.99 -4.56
C MET A 234 -3.38 15.10 -5.36
N ALA A 235 -2.56 15.95 -4.73
CA ALA A 235 -1.65 16.87 -5.41
C ALA A 235 -0.56 16.13 -6.23
N ALA A 236 -0.31 14.85 -5.92
CA ALA A 236 0.63 14.01 -6.65
C ALA A 236 0.22 13.80 -8.13
N PRO A 237 1.18 13.49 -9.02
CA PRO A 237 0.89 13.05 -10.38
C PRO A 237 -0.10 11.87 -10.40
N THR A 238 -0.97 11.80 -11.40
CA THR A 238 -2.00 10.74 -11.46
C THR A 238 -1.46 9.31 -11.43
N PRO A 239 -0.32 8.97 -12.07
CA PRO A 239 0.29 7.67 -11.90
C PRO A 239 0.63 7.32 -10.43
N VAL A 240 1.08 8.31 -9.64
CA VAL A 240 1.31 8.12 -8.20
C VAL A 240 -0.01 7.78 -7.50
N SER A 241 -1.07 8.55 -7.76
CA SER A 241 -2.38 8.30 -7.15
C SER A 241 -2.93 6.94 -7.54
N ALA A 242 -2.83 6.56 -8.82
CA ALA A 242 -3.23 5.26 -9.32
C ALA A 242 -2.50 4.12 -8.62
N TYR A 243 -1.20 4.24 -8.34
CA TYR A 243 -0.46 3.17 -7.67
C TYR A 243 -0.62 3.18 -6.15
N LEU A 244 -0.28 4.29 -5.49
CA LEU A 244 -0.22 4.41 -4.03
C LEU A 244 -1.60 4.32 -3.39
N HIS A 245 -2.57 5.02 -3.96
CA HIS A 245 -3.89 5.15 -3.37
C HIS A 245 -4.86 4.07 -3.86
N SER A 246 -4.57 3.40 -4.98
CA SER A 246 -5.43 2.30 -5.44
C SER A 246 -4.97 0.93 -5.00
N ALA A 247 -3.67 0.61 -5.02
CA ALA A 247 -3.22 -0.77 -4.91
C ALA A 247 -2.25 -1.04 -3.75
N THR A 248 -1.49 -0.03 -3.30
CA THR A 248 -0.29 -0.28 -2.48
C THR A 248 -0.26 0.46 -1.15
N MET A 249 0.12 1.75 -1.10
CA MET A 249 0.38 2.48 0.16
C MET A 249 -0.80 2.39 1.14
N VAL A 250 -2.00 2.73 0.67
CA VAL A 250 -3.19 2.72 1.54
C VAL A 250 -3.66 1.30 1.87
N LYS A 251 -3.12 0.28 1.19
CA LYS A 251 -3.38 -1.15 1.48
C LYS A 251 -2.49 -1.65 2.59
N ALA A 252 -1.32 -1.05 2.82
CA ALA A 252 -0.38 -1.50 3.85
C ALA A 252 -1.04 -1.71 5.22
N GLY A 253 -1.91 -0.79 5.65
CA GLY A 253 -2.64 -0.91 6.92
C GLY A 253 -3.63 -2.08 6.96
N VAL A 254 -4.47 -2.23 5.93
CA VAL A 254 -5.44 -3.35 5.87
C VAL A 254 -4.76 -4.70 5.61
N VAL A 255 -3.64 -4.70 4.88
CA VAL A 255 -2.75 -5.85 4.69
C VAL A 255 -2.17 -6.29 6.02
N LEU A 256 -1.66 -5.35 6.83
CA LEU A 256 -1.14 -5.64 8.14
C LEU A 256 -2.23 -6.20 9.07
N MET A 257 -3.42 -5.58 9.09
CA MET A 257 -4.54 -6.07 9.90
C MET A 257 -4.96 -7.48 9.49
N ALA A 258 -5.09 -7.75 8.18
CA ALA A 258 -5.42 -9.08 7.68
C ALA A 258 -4.30 -10.10 7.96
N ARG A 259 -3.04 -9.68 7.85
CA ARG A 259 -1.86 -10.52 8.15
C ARG A 259 -1.80 -10.92 9.62
N MET A 260 -2.04 -9.97 10.52
CA MET A 260 -2.03 -10.17 11.97
C MET A 260 -3.35 -10.75 12.51
N TRP A 261 -4.38 -10.86 11.66
CA TRP A 261 -5.72 -11.31 12.05
C TRP A 261 -5.73 -12.64 12.82
N PRO A 262 -4.95 -13.67 12.46
CA PRO A 262 -4.89 -14.92 13.23
C PRO A 262 -4.39 -14.74 14.67
N ALA A 263 -3.50 -13.77 14.90
CA ALA A 263 -2.90 -13.52 16.22
C ALA A 263 -3.66 -12.50 17.07
N LEU A 264 -4.28 -11.51 16.43
CA LEU A 264 -4.83 -10.34 17.13
C LEU A 264 -6.36 -10.25 17.15
N SER A 265 -7.08 -10.95 16.28
CA SER A 265 -8.54 -10.85 16.20
C SER A 265 -9.28 -11.73 17.22
N GLY A 266 -10.61 -11.70 17.23
CA GLY A 266 -11.44 -12.57 18.07
C GLY A 266 -11.69 -12.04 19.48
N THR A 267 -11.29 -10.81 19.78
CA THR A 267 -11.55 -10.13 21.06
C THR A 267 -12.60 -9.02 20.88
N GLU A 268 -13.22 -8.59 21.98
CA GLU A 268 -14.13 -7.45 21.97
C GLU A 268 -13.40 -6.15 21.61
N GLN A 269 -12.17 -5.97 22.08
CA GLN A 269 -11.36 -4.79 21.78
C GLN A 269 -11.06 -4.70 20.28
N TRP A 270 -10.69 -5.82 19.64
CA TRP A 270 -10.52 -5.88 18.19
C TRP A 270 -11.82 -5.52 17.48
N PHE A 271 -12.94 -6.14 17.88
CA PHE A 271 -14.24 -5.88 17.28
C PHE A 271 -14.57 -4.39 17.32
N TRP A 272 -14.58 -3.76 18.50
CA TRP A 272 -15.03 -2.38 18.63
C TRP A 272 -14.09 -1.37 17.96
N ILE A 273 -12.77 -1.54 18.09
CA ILE A 273 -11.82 -0.60 17.49
C ILE A 273 -11.83 -0.73 15.96
N VAL A 274 -11.73 -1.96 15.44
CA VAL A 274 -11.57 -2.20 14.00
C VAL A 274 -12.90 -2.03 13.27
N SER A 275 -13.99 -2.63 13.77
CA SER A 275 -15.31 -2.45 13.14
C SER A 275 -15.84 -1.03 13.29
N GLY A 276 -15.63 -0.40 14.45
CA GLY A 276 -16.03 0.99 14.70
C GLY A 276 -15.29 1.96 13.80
N ALA A 277 -13.95 1.89 13.75
CA ALA A 277 -13.17 2.72 12.83
C ALA A 277 -13.55 2.48 11.37
N GLY A 278 -13.73 1.21 10.97
CA GLY A 278 -14.14 0.85 9.61
C GLY A 278 -15.51 1.39 9.23
N ALA A 279 -16.51 1.25 10.10
CA ALA A 279 -17.87 1.74 9.87
C ALA A 279 -17.92 3.27 9.80
N CYS A 280 -17.27 3.98 10.71
CA CYS A 280 -17.16 5.44 10.66
C CYS A 280 -16.49 5.89 9.36
N THR A 281 -15.39 5.25 8.97
CA THR A 281 -14.64 5.58 7.75
C THR A 281 -15.44 5.33 6.49
N LEU A 282 -16.16 4.19 6.44
CA LEU A 282 -17.04 3.81 5.34
C LEU A 282 -18.09 4.89 5.08
N ILE A 283 -18.82 5.28 6.13
CA ILE A 283 -19.93 6.24 6.05
C ILE A 283 -19.42 7.65 5.76
N LEU A 284 -18.44 8.14 6.52
CA LEU A 284 -17.91 9.49 6.36
C LEU A 284 -17.21 9.67 5.01
N GLY A 285 -16.48 8.65 4.54
CA GLY A 285 -15.86 8.66 3.22
C GLY A 285 -16.89 8.73 2.10
N ALA A 286 -17.96 7.91 2.18
CA ALA A 286 -19.03 7.93 1.19
C ALA A 286 -19.77 9.27 1.18
N TYR A 287 -20.12 9.79 2.37
CA TYR A 287 -20.78 11.07 2.52
C TYR A 287 -19.94 12.21 1.93
N ALA A 288 -18.66 12.30 2.29
CA ALA A 288 -17.77 13.35 1.79
C ALA A 288 -17.52 13.27 0.28
N ALA A 289 -17.52 12.07 -0.31
CA ALA A 289 -17.34 11.86 -1.75
C ALA A 289 -18.45 12.52 -2.59
N ILE A 290 -19.70 12.50 -2.10
CA ILE A 290 -20.87 13.07 -2.80
C ILE A 290 -20.72 14.58 -3.02
N PHE A 291 -20.01 15.27 -2.11
CA PHE A 291 -19.81 16.72 -2.18
C PHE A 291 -18.49 17.14 -2.86
N GLN A 292 -17.73 16.20 -3.41
CA GLN A 292 -16.50 16.52 -4.13
C GLN A 292 -16.81 16.97 -5.56
N ASN A 293 -16.22 18.11 -5.95
CA ASN A 293 -16.31 18.62 -7.32
C ASN A 293 -15.08 18.28 -8.18
N ASP A 294 -13.98 17.80 -7.58
CA ASP A 294 -12.78 17.36 -8.28
C ASP A 294 -12.76 15.82 -8.38
N LEU A 295 -12.51 15.29 -9.58
CA LEU A 295 -12.49 13.84 -9.81
C LEU A 295 -11.50 13.08 -8.91
N LYS A 296 -10.27 13.59 -8.70
CA LYS A 296 -9.31 12.92 -7.82
C LYS A 296 -9.75 12.99 -6.36
N GLY A 297 -10.29 14.14 -5.93
CA GLY A 297 -10.87 14.31 -4.61
C GLY A 297 -11.98 13.31 -4.33
N LEU A 298 -12.91 13.14 -5.28
CA LEU A 298 -13.98 12.15 -5.22
C LEU A 298 -13.40 10.72 -5.11
N LEU A 299 -12.43 10.37 -5.96
CA LEU A 299 -11.80 9.05 -5.93
C LEU A 299 -11.02 8.78 -4.63
N ALA A 300 -10.44 9.82 -4.02
CA ALA A 300 -9.78 9.72 -2.73
C ALA A 300 -10.77 9.36 -1.62
N TYR A 301 -11.91 10.07 -1.52
CA TYR A 301 -12.94 9.77 -0.53
C TYR A 301 -13.65 8.43 -0.78
N SER A 302 -13.86 8.06 -2.04
CA SER A 302 -14.31 6.70 -2.38
C SER A 302 -13.30 5.64 -1.93
N THR A 303 -11.99 5.90 -2.07
CA THR A 303 -10.94 5.00 -1.56
C THR A 303 -11.02 4.88 -0.04
N ILE A 304 -11.16 6.00 0.68
CA ILE A 304 -11.35 6.01 2.15
C ILE A 304 -12.53 5.13 2.52
N SER A 305 -13.67 5.32 1.87
CA SER A 305 -14.89 4.56 2.12
C SER A 305 -14.70 3.06 1.94
N HIS A 306 -14.06 2.62 0.83
CA HIS A 306 -13.81 1.20 0.57
C HIS A 306 -12.77 0.59 1.51
N LEU A 307 -11.75 1.34 1.93
CA LEU A 307 -10.83 0.89 2.99
C LEU A 307 -11.55 0.77 4.33
N GLY A 308 -12.52 1.65 4.61
CA GLY A 308 -13.45 1.54 5.72
C GLY A 308 -14.25 0.24 5.68
N LEU A 309 -14.79 -0.14 4.51
CA LEU A 309 -15.47 -1.43 4.34
C LEU A 309 -14.54 -2.62 4.61
N ILE A 310 -13.32 -2.62 4.07
CA ILE A 310 -12.34 -3.68 4.30
C ILE A 310 -12.01 -3.79 5.79
N THR A 311 -11.77 -2.65 6.44
CA THR A 311 -11.47 -2.59 7.88
C THR A 311 -12.66 -3.11 8.69
N LEU A 312 -13.88 -2.69 8.37
CA LEU A 312 -15.10 -3.19 9.01
C LEU A 312 -15.19 -4.71 8.93
N LEU A 313 -15.03 -5.28 7.72
CA LEU A 313 -15.07 -6.73 7.50
C LEU A 313 -14.02 -7.48 8.32
N LEU A 314 -12.79 -6.97 8.41
CA LEU A 314 -11.74 -7.55 9.27
C LEU A 314 -12.10 -7.47 10.77
N GLY A 315 -12.87 -6.46 11.17
CA GLY A 315 -13.37 -6.27 12.54
C GLY A 315 -14.47 -7.24 12.97
N LEU A 316 -15.21 -7.85 12.03
CA LEU A 316 -16.39 -8.68 12.33
C LEU A 316 -16.08 -10.06 12.95
N ASN A 317 -14.81 -10.37 13.24
CA ASN A 317 -14.39 -11.64 13.88
C ASN A 317 -14.92 -12.91 13.18
N SER A 318 -15.17 -12.85 11.88
CA SER A 318 -15.68 -13.96 11.08
C SER A 318 -14.67 -14.36 10.00
N PRO A 319 -14.32 -15.66 9.86
CA PRO A 319 -13.46 -16.13 8.77
C PRO A 319 -14.00 -15.74 7.38
N LEU A 320 -15.32 -15.83 7.18
CA LEU A 320 -15.95 -15.43 5.92
C LEU A 320 -15.81 -13.92 5.66
N ALA A 321 -15.93 -13.10 6.71
CA ALA A 321 -15.72 -11.66 6.59
C ALA A 321 -14.26 -11.32 6.29
N ALA A 322 -13.30 -12.05 6.86
CA ALA A 322 -11.88 -11.91 6.53
C ALA A 322 -11.59 -12.28 5.07
N VAL A 323 -12.19 -13.36 4.56
CA VAL A 323 -12.10 -13.74 3.13
C VAL A 323 -12.72 -12.63 2.25
N ALA A 324 -13.90 -12.12 2.61
CA ALA A 324 -14.55 -11.03 1.89
C ALA A 324 -13.70 -9.74 1.89
N ALA A 325 -13.01 -9.44 2.99
CA ALA A 325 -12.10 -8.32 3.08
C ALA A 325 -10.92 -8.47 2.11
N VAL A 326 -10.26 -9.64 2.09
CA VAL A 326 -9.15 -9.94 1.17
C VAL A 326 -9.61 -9.90 -0.29
N PHE A 327 -10.77 -10.48 -0.59
CA PHE A 327 -11.37 -10.40 -1.92
C PHE A 327 -11.62 -8.96 -2.34
N HIS A 328 -12.19 -8.14 -1.46
CA HIS A 328 -12.49 -6.74 -1.77
C HIS A 328 -11.25 -5.86 -1.90
N ILE A 329 -10.15 -6.17 -1.20
CA ILE A 329 -8.85 -5.52 -1.43
C ILE A 329 -8.45 -5.68 -2.90
N LEU A 330 -8.50 -6.90 -3.44
CA LEU A 330 -8.17 -7.18 -4.84
C LEU A 330 -9.09 -6.44 -5.80
N ASN A 331 -10.41 -6.59 -5.58
CA ASN A 331 -11.42 -5.94 -6.40
C ASN A 331 -11.19 -4.42 -6.44
N HIS A 332 -11.05 -3.81 -5.25
CA HIS A 332 -10.76 -2.40 -5.11
C HIS A 332 -9.49 -1.97 -5.83
N ALA A 333 -8.41 -2.72 -5.71
CA ALA A 333 -7.17 -2.34 -6.35
C ALA A 333 -7.29 -2.33 -7.88
N THR A 334 -7.99 -3.30 -8.46
CA THR A 334 -8.23 -3.39 -9.91
C THR A 334 -9.07 -2.22 -10.41
N PHE A 335 -10.29 -2.03 -9.88
CA PHE A 335 -11.17 -0.98 -10.41
C PHE A 335 -10.71 0.43 -10.02
N LYS A 336 -10.05 0.61 -8.87
CA LYS A 336 -9.63 1.95 -8.45
C LYS A 336 -8.43 2.44 -9.25
N ALA A 337 -7.50 1.54 -9.58
CA ALA A 337 -6.37 1.89 -10.44
C ALA A 337 -6.85 2.33 -11.83
N SER A 338 -7.80 1.62 -12.43
CA SER A 338 -8.39 2.01 -13.71
C SER A 338 -9.12 3.35 -13.63
N LEU A 339 -9.91 3.60 -12.58
CA LEU A 339 -10.60 4.88 -12.37
C LEU A 339 -9.63 6.07 -12.23
N PHE A 340 -8.52 5.91 -11.51
CA PHE A 340 -7.52 6.98 -11.43
C PHE A 340 -6.83 7.22 -12.77
N MET A 341 -6.51 6.17 -13.53
CA MET A 341 -5.95 6.32 -14.87
C MET A 341 -6.92 7.03 -15.82
N ALA A 342 -8.21 6.66 -15.79
CA ALA A 342 -9.27 7.32 -16.54
C ALA A 342 -9.42 8.80 -16.15
N ALA A 343 -9.44 9.11 -14.85
CA ALA A 343 -9.50 10.49 -14.37
C ALA A 343 -8.29 11.31 -14.83
N GLY A 344 -7.10 10.71 -14.92
CA GLY A 344 -5.92 11.39 -15.44
C GLY A 344 -5.94 11.59 -16.97
N ILE A 345 -6.57 10.68 -17.73
CA ILE A 345 -6.82 10.89 -19.16
C ILE A 345 -7.78 12.07 -19.35
N ILE A 346 -8.88 12.10 -18.59
CA ILE A 346 -9.84 13.22 -18.64
C ILE A 346 -9.15 14.55 -18.31
N ASP A 347 -8.32 14.59 -17.27
CA ASP A 347 -7.54 15.78 -16.89
C ASP A 347 -6.66 16.26 -18.05
N HIS A 348 -5.92 15.34 -18.67
CA HIS A 348 -5.01 15.64 -19.78
C HIS A 348 -5.74 16.14 -21.04
N GLU A 349 -6.86 15.50 -21.41
CA GLU A 349 -7.60 15.82 -22.64
C GLU A 349 -8.51 17.04 -22.51
N SER A 350 -9.00 17.35 -21.30
CA SER A 350 -9.95 18.45 -21.07
C SER A 350 -9.35 19.66 -20.36
N GLY A 351 -8.16 19.52 -19.77
CA GLY A 351 -7.49 20.56 -18.97
C GLY A 351 -8.18 20.90 -17.65
N THR A 352 -9.17 20.10 -17.22
CA THR A 352 -9.89 20.29 -15.96
C THR A 352 -10.36 18.96 -15.37
N ARG A 353 -10.42 18.90 -14.03
CA ARG A 353 -11.00 17.77 -13.29
C ARG A 353 -12.31 18.11 -12.59
N ASP A 354 -12.79 19.34 -12.77
CA ASP A 354 -14.02 19.83 -12.16
C ASP A 354 -15.24 19.21 -12.86
N ILE A 355 -15.96 18.32 -12.16
CA ILE A 355 -17.11 17.60 -12.70
C ILE A 355 -18.25 18.52 -13.12
N ARG A 356 -18.30 19.75 -12.61
CA ARG A 356 -19.30 20.76 -12.98
C ARG A 356 -19.04 21.37 -14.36
N ARG A 357 -17.80 21.24 -14.85
CA ARG A 357 -17.35 21.75 -16.16
C ARG A 357 -17.23 20.66 -17.22
N LEU A 358 -17.16 19.40 -16.80
CA LEU A 358 -17.05 18.25 -17.69
C LEU A 358 -18.43 17.84 -18.20
N SER A 359 -18.60 17.74 -19.52
CA SER A 359 -19.85 17.29 -20.14
C SER A 359 -19.58 16.59 -21.48
N GLY A 360 -20.49 15.72 -21.92
CA GLY A 360 -20.40 15.06 -23.23
C GLY A 360 -19.25 14.07 -23.43
N LEU A 361 -18.56 13.65 -22.35
CA LEU A 361 -17.37 12.79 -22.42
C LEU A 361 -17.61 11.44 -23.11
N VAL A 362 -18.83 10.88 -23.04
CA VAL A 362 -19.18 9.63 -23.75
C VAL A 362 -18.96 9.74 -25.27
N LYS A 363 -19.18 10.92 -25.86
CA LYS A 363 -18.98 11.15 -27.30
C LYS A 363 -17.52 11.47 -27.63
N LEU A 364 -16.83 12.18 -26.74
CA LEU A 364 -15.48 12.71 -26.98
C LEU A 364 -14.37 11.70 -26.61
N LEU A 365 -14.59 10.89 -25.58
CA LEU A 365 -13.64 9.91 -25.03
C LEU A 365 -14.31 8.54 -24.83
N PRO A 366 -14.82 7.88 -25.89
CA PRO A 366 -15.69 6.69 -25.78
C PRO A 366 -15.00 5.45 -25.20
N TYR A 367 -13.67 5.38 -25.22
CA TYR A 367 -12.93 4.28 -24.58
C TYR A 367 -12.65 4.53 -23.09
N THR A 368 -12.73 5.79 -22.65
CA THR A 368 -12.50 6.19 -21.25
C THR A 368 -13.80 6.29 -20.46
N ALA A 369 -14.88 6.72 -21.12
CA ALA A 369 -16.25 6.75 -20.58
C ALA A 369 -16.84 5.35 -20.54
#